data_AF-A0A5B7TU25-F1
#
_entry.id   AF-A0A5B7TU25-F1
#
_cell.length_a   1.000
_cell.length_b   1.000
_cell.length_c   1.000
_cell.angle_alpha   90.00
_cell.angle_beta   90.00
_cell.angle_gamma   90.00
#
_symmetry.space_group_name_H-M   'P 1'
#
loop_
_entity.id
_entity.type
_entity.pdbx_description
1 polymer ?
#
loop_
_entity_poly.entity_id
_entity_poly.type
_entity_poly.pdbx_seq_one_letter_code
_entity_poly.pdbx_strand_id
1 'polypeptide(L)'
;MKQVGYKTLSGSYLLGKVNLKRDLLYFDEIYIDQKDIDEAIRILNSPRRIYNTKIITDPALTDNPQIRKEIDFRLSNLEFLNQKGLIKIINSDDVLRKLIISDNFDKKTIENISNAILMQTFSTSMRETLMEKLPANIDTEGSLKNIILSDILSILNIAAPTPILKNFNTSINNNFTKDYPLLEFVLNKFPIINDNISFEQLIDYRNDSNSQRKFLALRNWMIDISKGHYTFKEIEEKYQYLYADYEAHLKWHKIRTRKGNLKIITITTAEIAGDLVSFKWGKVAETFFNIIDNNSKLPELELNAPGKEIGYVYDINQKFKNKNS
;
A
#
# COMPACT_ATOMS: atom_id res chain seq x y z
N MET A 1 -8.31 17.44 2.35
CA MET A 1 -9.02 16.51 1.47
C MET A 1 -8.60 15.08 1.82
N LYS A 2 -9.56 14.18 1.99
CA LYS A 2 -9.35 12.75 2.32
C LYS A 2 -8.58 12.08 1.19
N GLN A 3 -7.51 11.35 1.52
CA GLN A 3 -6.76 10.54 0.54
C GLN A 3 -7.45 9.20 0.36
N VAL A 4 -8.08 9.01 -0.80
CA VAL A 4 -8.77 7.77 -1.11
C VAL A 4 -7.89 6.96 -2.06
N GLY A 5 -7.65 5.70 -1.75
CA GLY A 5 -6.98 4.75 -2.65
C GLY A 5 -8.01 3.84 -3.31
N TYR A 6 -7.71 3.28 -4.47
CA TYR A 6 -8.50 2.21 -5.08
C TYR A 6 -7.64 0.95 -5.24
N LYS A 7 -8.10 -0.20 -4.75
CA LYS A 7 -7.35 -1.45 -4.81
C LYS A 7 -8.24 -2.66 -5.04
N THR A 8 -7.94 -3.41 -6.09
CA THR A 8 -8.45 -4.76 -6.29
C THR A 8 -7.93 -5.71 -5.22
N LEU A 9 -8.84 -6.48 -4.63
CA LEU A 9 -8.46 -7.65 -3.85
C LEU A 9 -8.34 -8.88 -4.76
N SER A 10 -7.47 -9.80 -4.39
CA SER A 10 -7.29 -11.07 -5.10
C SER A 10 -7.38 -12.20 -4.10
N GLY A 11 -7.56 -13.44 -4.55
CA GLY A 11 -7.47 -14.62 -3.67
C GLY A 11 -6.22 -14.67 -2.79
N SER A 12 -5.10 -14.06 -3.24
CA SER A 12 -3.89 -13.93 -2.43
C SER A 12 -4.07 -13.13 -1.13
N TYR A 13 -5.01 -12.17 -1.07
CA TYR A 13 -5.35 -11.48 0.18
C TYR A 13 -6.09 -12.42 1.13
N LEU A 14 -7.09 -13.14 0.62
CA LEU A 14 -7.87 -14.12 1.41
C LEU A 14 -7.03 -15.31 1.89
N LEU A 15 -5.89 -15.57 1.24
CA LEU A 15 -4.91 -16.59 1.64
C LEU A 15 -3.76 -16.02 2.50
N GLY A 16 -3.85 -14.76 2.95
CA GLY A 16 -2.87 -14.12 3.83
C GLY A 16 -1.51 -13.81 3.20
N LYS A 17 -1.39 -13.87 1.86
CA LYS A 17 -0.15 -13.55 1.14
C LYS A 17 0.05 -12.06 0.93
N VAL A 18 -1.02 -11.28 1.01
CA VAL A 18 -1.03 -9.82 0.84
C VAL A 18 -1.90 -9.23 1.94
N ASN A 19 -1.54 -8.06 2.48
CA ASN A 19 -2.38 -7.34 3.41
C ASN A 19 -2.62 -5.88 2.96
N LEU A 20 -3.58 -5.23 3.62
CA LEU A 20 -3.97 -3.85 3.39
C LEU A 20 -3.25 -2.86 4.32
N LYS A 21 -2.49 -3.36 5.30
CA LYS A 21 -1.94 -2.56 6.40
C LYS A 21 -0.99 -1.47 5.91
N ARG A 22 -0.09 -1.82 4.97
CA ARG A 22 0.82 -0.86 4.34
C ARG A 22 0.05 0.29 3.68
N ASP A 23 -0.98 -0.05 2.90
CA ASP A 23 -1.74 0.96 2.15
C ASP A 23 -2.57 1.84 3.10
N LEU A 24 -3.11 1.26 4.18
CA LEU A 24 -3.84 1.99 5.21
C LEU A 24 -2.97 2.95 6.04
N LEU A 25 -1.65 2.83 6.01
CA LEU A 25 -0.76 3.85 6.60
C LEU A 25 -0.73 5.14 5.76
N TYR A 26 -0.98 5.05 4.44
CA TYR A 26 -0.95 6.20 3.56
C TYR A 26 -2.35 6.73 3.23
N PHE A 27 -3.29 5.83 2.91
CA PHE A 27 -4.63 6.21 2.48
C PHE A 27 -5.56 6.34 3.69
N ASP A 28 -6.37 7.39 3.66
CA ASP A 28 -7.41 7.62 4.66
C ASP A 28 -8.53 6.59 4.54
N GLU A 29 -8.82 6.17 3.30
CA GLU A 29 -9.81 5.15 2.97
C GLU A 29 -9.41 4.43 1.68
N ILE A 30 -9.71 3.13 1.58
CA ILE A 30 -9.43 2.33 0.38
C ILE A 30 -10.75 1.81 -0.19
N TYR A 31 -10.97 2.07 -1.47
CA TYR A 31 -12.11 1.54 -2.22
C TYR A 31 -11.75 0.16 -2.76
N ILE A 32 -12.69 -0.77 -2.58
CA ILE A 32 -12.52 -2.18 -2.98
C ILE A 32 -13.79 -2.60 -3.72
N ASP A 33 -13.65 -3.30 -4.84
CA ASP A 33 -14.80 -3.84 -5.56
C ASP A 33 -15.35 -5.09 -4.86
N GLN A 34 -16.67 -5.13 -4.64
CA GLN A 34 -17.36 -6.31 -4.15
C GLN A 34 -17.12 -7.52 -5.07
N LYS A 35 -17.08 -7.31 -6.40
CA LYS A 35 -16.84 -8.38 -7.35
C LYS A 35 -15.48 -9.05 -7.17
N ASP A 36 -14.47 -8.32 -6.72
CA ASP A 36 -13.14 -8.88 -6.48
C ASP A 36 -13.16 -9.83 -5.27
N ILE A 37 -13.95 -9.50 -4.25
CA ILE A 37 -14.16 -10.34 -3.07
C ILE A 37 -14.95 -11.60 -3.47
N ASP A 38 -16.06 -11.42 -4.18
CA ASP A 38 -16.92 -12.52 -4.63
C ASP A 38 -16.17 -13.49 -5.55
N GLU A 39 -15.40 -12.96 -6.50
CA GLU A 39 -14.61 -13.76 -7.43
C GLU A 39 -13.50 -14.52 -6.71
N ALA A 40 -12.81 -13.87 -5.76
CA ALA A 40 -11.81 -14.53 -4.94
C ALA A 40 -12.41 -15.69 -4.13
N ILE A 41 -13.58 -15.50 -3.51
CA ILE A 41 -14.30 -16.56 -2.79
C ILE A 41 -14.71 -17.68 -3.75
N ARG A 42 -15.26 -17.35 -4.92
CA ARG A 42 -15.68 -18.32 -5.94
C ARG A 42 -14.52 -19.19 -6.41
N ILE A 43 -13.37 -18.58 -6.70
CA ILE A 43 -12.16 -19.30 -7.12
C ILE A 43 -11.66 -20.24 -6.00
N LEU A 44 -11.71 -19.81 -4.74
CA LEU A 44 -11.24 -20.61 -3.60
C LEU A 44 -12.17 -21.80 -3.29
N ASN A 45 -13.48 -21.64 -3.53
CA ASN A 45 -14.49 -22.70 -3.36
C ASN A 45 -14.60 -23.65 -4.58
N SER A 46 -13.92 -23.36 -5.70
CA SER A 46 -14.02 -24.18 -6.91
C SER A 46 -13.17 -25.46 -6.79
N PRO A 47 -13.77 -26.67 -6.91
CA PRO A 47 -13.04 -27.95 -6.91
C PRO A 47 -12.34 -28.24 -8.25
N ARG A 48 -12.28 -27.27 -9.18
CA ARG A 48 -11.63 -27.44 -10.48
C ARG A 48 -10.60 -26.35 -10.68
N ARG A 49 -9.34 -26.77 -10.79
CA ARG A 49 -8.23 -25.89 -11.23
C ARG A 49 -7.76 -26.33 -12.60
N ILE A 50 -7.72 -25.39 -13.52
CA ILE A 50 -7.14 -25.60 -14.84
C ILE A 50 -5.66 -25.25 -14.71
N TYR A 51 -4.81 -26.27 -14.73
CA TYR A 51 -3.37 -26.09 -14.88
C TYR A 51 -2.96 -26.56 -16.27
N ASN A 52 -2.37 -25.67 -17.07
CA ASN A 52 -1.81 -25.99 -18.39
C ASN A 52 -2.75 -26.88 -19.24
N THR A 53 -4.01 -26.49 -19.40
CA THR A 53 -5.06 -27.20 -20.17
C THR A 53 -5.55 -28.55 -19.62
N LYS A 54 -5.05 -29.01 -18.46
CA LYS A 54 -5.59 -30.18 -17.76
C LYS A 54 -6.51 -29.74 -16.64
N ILE A 55 -7.75 -30.25 -16.65
CA ILE A 55 -8.67 -30.13 -15.50
C ILE A 55 -8.17 -31.11 -14.44
N ILE A 56 -7.60 -30.58 -13.36
CA ILE A 56 -7.33 -31.36 -12.16
C ILE A 56 -8.53 -31.13 -11.23
N THR A 57 -9.24 -32.20 -10.91
CA THR A 57 -10.21 -32.22 -9.82
C THR A 57 -9.43 -32.34 -8.52
N ASP A 58 -9.09 -31.19 -7.95
CA ASP A 58 -8.53 -31.06 -6.61
C ASP A 58 -9.70 -30.70 -5.68
N PRO A 59 -9.85 -31.26 -4.46
CA PRO A 59 -10.78 -30.71 -3.48
C PRO A 59 -10.67 -29.18 -3.40
N ALA A 60 -11.80 -28.52 -3.11
CA ALA A 60 -11.79 -27.07 -2.99
C ALA A 60 -10.77 -26.67 -1.91
N LEU A 61 -10.04 -25.56 -2.09
CA LEU A 61 -9.08 -25.13 -1.06
C LEU A 61 -9.76 -24.91 0.29
N THR A 62 -11.04 -24.55 0.27
CA THR A 62 -11.88 -24.38 1.45
C THR A 62 -12.23 -25.67 2.17
N ASP A 63 -12.01 -26.84 1.57
CA ASP A 63 -12.15 -28.12 2.24
C ASP A 63 -11.05 -28.32 3.29
N ASN A 64 -9.95 -27.56 3.20
CA ASN A 64 -8.94 -27.48 4.25
C ASN A 64 -9.42 -26.54 5.38
N PRO A 65 -9.63 -27.03 6.62
CA PRO A 65 -10.14 -26.22 7.72
C PRO A 65 -9.26 -25.02 8.09
N GLN A 66 -7.94 -25.11 7.89
CA GLN A 66 -7.03 -24.00 8.18
C GLN A 66 -7.15 -22.88 7.14
N ILE A 67 -7.29 -23.25 5.86
CA ILE A 67 -7.52 -22.27 4.80
C ILE A 67 -8.88 -21.60 4.99
N ARG A 68 -9.91 -22.37 5.37
CA ARG A 68 -11.22 -21.78 5.66
C ARG A 68 -11.17 -20.79 6.81
N LYS A 69 -10.51 -21.14 7.92
CA LYS A 69 -10.28 -20.21 9.06
C LYS A 69 -9.56 -18.93 8.63
N GLU A 70 -8.54 -19.05 7.78
CA GLU A 70 -7.82 -17.89 7.25
C GLU A 70 -8.73 -16.99 6.40
N ILE A 71 -9.54 -17.57 5.50
CA ILE A 71 -10.51 -16.81 4.69
C ILE A 71 -11.51 -16.09 5.59
N ASP A 72 -12.11 -16.80 6.55
CA ASP A 72 -13.10 -16.23 7.47
C ASP A 72 -12.47 -15.09 8.31
N PHE A 73 -11.22 -15.26 8.75
CA PHE A 73 -10.44 -14.21 9.42
C PHE A 73 -10.18 -12.99 8.51
N ARG A 74 -9.89 -13.18 7.22
CA ARG A 74 -9.68 -12.07 6.28
C ARG A 74 -10.95 -11.31 5.96
N LEU A 75 -12.08 -12.02 5.86
CA LEU A 75 -13.38 -11.41 5.64
C LEU A 75 -13.85 -10.60 6.86
N SER A 76 -13.67 -11.14 8.08
CA SER A 76 -13.98 -10.39 9.30
C SER A 76 -13.13 -9.13 9.45
N ASN A 77 -11.86 -9.19 9.04
CA ASN A 77 -11.01 -8.00 8.96
C ASN A 77 -11.54 -6.95 7.96
N LEU A 78 -12.03 -7.36 6.78
CA LEU A 78 -12.63 -6.41 5.83
C LEU A 78 -13.90 -5.77 6.42
N GLU A 79 -14.75 -6.57 7.06
CA GLU A 79 -15.95 -6.05 7.72
C GLU A 79 -15.58 -5.03 8.82
N PHE A 80 -14.63 -5.37 9.68
CA PHE A 80 -14.11 -4.46 10.71
C PHE A 80 -13.60 -3.14 10.10
N LEU A 81 -12.76 -3.22 9.05
CA LEU A 81 -12.23 -2.03 8.39
C LEU A 81 -13.33 -1.18 7.74
N ASN A 82 -14.37 -1.81 7.19
CA ASN A 82 -15.51 -1.12 6.60
C ASN A 82 -16.33 -0.39 7.68
N GLN A 83 -16.58 -1.06 8.83
CA GLN A 83 -17.22 -0.45 10.00
C GLN A 83 -16.43 0.74 10.56
N LYS A 84 -15.08 0.69 10.49
CA LYS A 84 -14.21 1.81 10.88
C LYS A 84 -14.09 2.92 9.83
N GLY A 85 -14.72 2.79 8.67
CA GLY A 85 -14.65 3.78 7.58
C GLY A 85 -13.27 3.87 6.91
N LEU A 86 -12.46 2.80 7.04
CA LEU A 86 -11.11 2.69 6.48
C LEU A 86 -11.09 2.01 5.12
N ILE A 87 -12.12 1.21 4.84
CA ILE A 87 -12.40 0.75 3.49
C ILE A 87 -13.83 1.11 3.12
N LYS A 88 -14.08 1.22 1.83
CA LYS A 88 -15.43 1.31 1.27
C LYS A 88 -15.58 0.26 0.20
N ILE A 89 -16.49 -0.67 0.42
CA ILE A 89 -16.86 -1.66 -0.58
C ILE A 89 -17.80 -1.00 -1.58
N ILE A 90 -17.44 -1.04 -2.86
CA ILE A 90 -18.25 -0.53 -3.96
C ILE A 90 -18.64 -1.66 -4.90
N ASN A 91 -19.72 -1.47 -5.64
CA ASN A 91 -20.10 -2.38 -6.71
C ASN A 91 -19.76 -1.73 -8.06
N SER A 92 -18.79 -2.30 -8.78
CA SER A 92 -18.39 -1.78 -10.09
C SER A 92 -19.52 -1.80 -11.12
N ASP A 93 -20.50 -2.71 -11.03
CA ASP A 93 -21.66 -2.68 -11.94
C ASP A 93 -22.52 -1.45 -11.72
N ASP A 94 -22.71 -1.03 -10.46
CA ASP A 94 -23.50 0.15 -10.16
C ASP A 94 -22.77 1.43 -10.59
N VAL A 95 -21.45 1.46 -10.44
CA VAL A 95 -20.60 2.54 -10.97
C VAL A 95 -20.69 2.60 -12.49
N LEU A 96 -20.61 1.45 -13.17
CA LEU A 96 -20.72 1.39 -14.62
C LEU A 96 -22.11 1.81 -15.10
N ARG A 97 -23.19 1.33 -14.48
CA ARG A 97 -24.55 1.76 -14.78
C ARG A 97 -24.71 3.27 -14.68
N LYS A 98 -24.13 3.90 -13.65
CA LYS A 98 -24.12 5.37 -13.51
C LYS A 98 -23.34 6.04 -14.64
N LEU A 99 -22.23 5.47 -15.08
CA LEU A 99 -21.49 5.93 -16.25
C LEU A 99 -22.35 5.85 -17.52
N ILE A 100 -23.07 4.74 -17.73
CA ILE A 100 -23.95 4.56 -18.89
C ILE A 100 -25.03 5.64 -18.97
N ILE A 101 -25.58 6.02 -17.82
CA ILE A 101 -26.65 7.01 -17.71
C ILE A 101 -26.09 8.45 -17.75
N SER A 102 -24.79 8.64 -17.54
CA SER A 102 -24.19 9.97 -17.62
C SER A 102 -24.02 10.41 -19.07
N ASP A 103 -24.42 11.64 -19.39
CA ASP A 103 -24.23 12.27 -20.71
C ASP A 103 -22.74 12.56 -21.03
N ASN A 104 -21.80 12.11 -20.19
CA ASN A 104 -20.38 12.40 -20.29
C ASN A 104 -19.68 11.63 -21.41
N PHE A 105 -20.30 10.56 -21.93
CA PHE A 105 -19.70 9.71 -22.96
C PHE A 105 -20.74 9.29 -23.99
N ASP A 106 -20.29 9.09 -25.23
CA ASP A 106 -21.12 8.43 -26.22
C ASP A 106 -21.28 6.94 -25.87
N LYS A 107 -22.41 6.36 -26.28
CA LYS A 107 -22.78 4.97 -25.98
C LYS A 107 -21.70 3.95 -26.38
N LYS A 108 -20.95 4.19 -27.47
CA LYS A 108 -19.89 3.29 -27.94
C LYS A 108 -18.68 3.34 -27.01
N THR A 109 -18.30 4.51 -26.52
CA THR A 109 -17.25 4.66 -25.51
C THR A 109 -17.62 3.97 -24.20
N ILE A 110 -18.88 4.07 -23.78
CA ILE A 110 -19.38 3.39 -22.58
C ILE A 110 -19.38 1.87 -22.75
N GLU A 111 -19.90 1.38 -23.86
CA GLU A 111 -19.90 -0.05 -24.19
C GLU A 111 -18.47 -0.59 -24.24
N ASN A 112 -17.53 0.19 -24.78
CA ASN A 112 -16.11 -0.14 -24.79
C ASN A 112 -15.52 -0.21 -23.37
N ILE A 113 -15.80 0.76 -22.50
CA ILE A 113 -15.32 0.78 -21.11
C ILE A 113 -15.90 -0.40 -20.32
N SER A 114 -17.22 -0.64 -20.47
CA SER A 114 -17.91 -1.75 -19.81
C SER A 114 -17.35 -3.09 -20.29
N ASN A 115 -17.16 -3.26 -21.60
CA ASN A 115 -16.52 -4.44 -22.17
C ASN A 115 -15.07 -4.57 -21.71
N ALA A 116 -14.28 -3.50 -21.57
CA ALA A 116 -12.91 -3.59 -21.07
C ALA A 116 -12.85 -4.07 -19.60
N ILE A 117 -13.79 -3.62 -18.76
CA ILE A 117 -13.88 -4.05 -17.36
C ILE A 117 -14.42 -5.49 -17.25
N LEU A 118 -15.41 -5.85 -18.08
CA LEU A 118 -16.01 -7.19 -18.11
C LEU A 118 -15.07 -8.23 -18.77
N MET A 119 -14.42 -7.88 -19.88
CA MET A 119 -13.52 -8.74 -20.67
C MET A 119 -12.13 -8.93 -20.07
N GLN A 120 -11.81 -8.29 -18.94
CA GLN A 120 -10.69 -8.76 -18.09
C GLN A 120 -10.87 -10.21 -17.65
N THR A 121 -12.07 -10.80 -17.80
CA THR A 121 -12.21 -12.25 -17.73
C THR A 121 -11.83 -13.02 -19.01
N PHE A 122 -11.97 -12.55 -20.27
CA PHE A 122 -11.80 -13.47 -21.44
C PHE A 122 -11.60 -12.93 -22.89
N SER A 123 -11.04 -11.74 -23.22
CA SER A 123 -10.72 -11.52 -24.67
C SER A 123 -9.56 -10.60 -25.09
N THR A 124 -8.88 -11.04 -26.16
CA THR A 124 -7.63 -10.53 -26.74
C THR A 124 -7.82 -9.32 -27.67
N SER A 125 -8.98 -9.12 -28.28
CA SER A 125 -9.16 -8.11 -29.34
C SER A 125 -9.20 -6.67 -28.84
N MET A 126 -9.74 -6.45 -27.64
CA MET A 126 -9.78 -5.12 -27.03
C MET A 126 -8.51 -4.75 -26.28
N ARG A 127 -7.70 -5.78 -25.97
CA ARG A 127 -6.31 -5.62 -25.55
C ARG A 127 -5.56 -4.76 -26.58
N GLU A 128 -5.81 -4.94 -27.88
CA GLU A 128 -5.09 -4.18 -28.92
C GLU A 128 -5.41 -2.67 -28.91
N THR A 129 -6.68 -2.27 -28.77
CA THR A 129 -7.06 -0.83 -28.79
C THR A 129 -6.71 -0.07 -27.51
N LEU A 130 -6.81 -0.73 -26.34
CA LEU A 130 -6.39 -0.14 -25.06
C LEU A 130 -4.86 -0.23 -24.85
N MET A 131 -4.20 -1.29 -25.33
CA MET A 131 -2.73 -1.42 -25.27
C MET A 131 -2.00 -0.59 -26.32
N GLU A 132 -2.64 -0.12 -27.40
CA GLU A 132 -2.05 0.90 -28.26
C GLU A 132 -1.75 2.20 -27.47
N LYS A 133 -2.51 2.43 -26.38
CA LYS A 133 -2.31 3.56 -25.46
C LYS A 133 -1.71 3.18 -24.10
N LEU A 134 -1.54 1.89 -23.81
CA LEU A 134 -1.06 1.38 -22.52
C LEU A 134 0.03 0.31 -22.74
N PRO A 135 1.22 0.46 -22.14
CA PRO A 135 2.37 -0.37 -22.47
C PRO A 135 2.17 -1.84 -22.06
N ALA A 136 2.61 -2.73 -22.93
CA ALA A 136 2.32 -4.17 -22.97
C ALA A 136 2.80 -5.03 -21.77
N ASN A 137 3.38 -4.42 -20.73
CA ASN A 137 4.08 -5.12 -19.63
C ASN A 137 3.45 -4.92 -18.25
N ILE A 138 2.19 -4.50 -18.15
CA ILE A 138 1.51 -4.45 -16.85
C ILE A 138 1.38 -5.91 -16.35
N ASP A 139 1.73 -6.19 -15.10
CA ASP A 139 1.23 -7.37 -14.40
C ASP A 139 -0.27 -7.11 -14.16
N THR A 140 -1.08 -7.58 -15.10
CA THR A 140 -1.87 -6.68 -15.97
C THR A 140 -3.24 -6.33 -15.44
N GLU A 141 -3.89 -7.28 -14.79
CA GLU A 141 -5.35 -7.28 -14.64
C GLU A 141 -5.81 -6.37 -13.49
N GLY A 142 -5.33 -6.62 -12.26
CA GLY A 142 -5.71 -5.81 -11.10
C GLY A 142 -5.24 -4.36 -11.20
N SER A 143 -4.03 -4.12 -11.74
CA SER A 143 -3.49 -2.77 -11.92
C SER A 143 -4.29 -1.96 -12.94
N LEU A 144 -4.67 -2.56 -14.07
CA LEU A 144 -5.51 -1.89 -15.08
C LEU A 144 -6.91 -1.59 -14.55
N LYS A 145 -7.52 -2.55 -13.84
CA LYS A 145 -8.81 -2.34 -13.19
C LYS A 145 -8.77 -1.19 -12.20
N ASN A 146 -7.71 -1.09 -11.41
CA ASN A 146 -7.54 0.01 -10.46
C ASN A 146 -7.52 1.37 -11.16
N ILE A 147 -6.77 1.50 -12.25
CA ILE A 147 -6.69 2.74 -13.04
C ILE A 147 -8.07 3.09 -13.59
N ILE A 148 -8.70 2.18 -14.33
CA ILE A 148 -9.97 2.44 -15.02
C ILE A 148 -11.07 2.83 -14.02
N LEU A 149 -11.21 2.07 -12.91
CA LEU A 149 -12.26 2.36 -11.94
C LEU A 149 -11.97 3.64 -11.14
N SER A 150 -10.70 3.95 -10.86
CA SER A 150 -10.32 5.25 -10.29
C SER A 150 -10.73 6.42 -11.18
N ASP A 151 -10.48 6.33 -12.48
CA ASP A 151 -10.83 7.38 -13.44
C ASP A 151 -12.35 7.54 -13.56
N ILE A 152 -13.10 6.43 -13.67
CA ILE A 152 -14.56 6.46 -13.77
C ILE A 152 -15.18 7.08 -12.52
N LEU A 153 -14.71 6.70 -11.32
CA LEU A 153 -15.19 7.29 -10.08
C LEU A 153 -14.96 8.80 -10.04
N SER A 154 -13.81 9.25 -10.56
CA SER A 154 -13.43 10.66 -10.65
C SER A 154 -14.33 11.41 -11.63
N ILE A 155 -14.54 10.86 -12.83
CA ILE A 155 -15.41 11.46 -13.87
C ILE A 155 -16.85 11.58 -13.38
N LEU A 156 -17.34 10.60 -12.63
CA LEU A 156 -18.68 10.61 -12.05
C LEU A 156 -18.81 11.50 -10.81
N ASN A 157 -17.74 12.18 -10.38
CA ASN A 157 -17.68 12.95 -9.15
C ASN A 157 -18.12 12.14 -7.90
N ILE A 158 -17.94 10.82 -7.92
CA ILE A 158 -18.27 9.94 -6.79
C ILE A 158 -17.14 10.01 -5.75
N ALA A 159 -15.90 9.92 -6.22
CA ALA A 159 -14.67 10.05 -5.45
C ALA A 159 -13.51 10.26 -6.44
N ALA A 160 -12.38 10.81 -5.99
CA ALA A 160 -11.16 10.88 -6.80
C ALA A 160 -10.07 9.97 -6.22
N PRO A 161 -10.24 8.63 -6.27
CA PRO A 161 -9.31 7.72 -5.62
C PRO A 161 -8.05 7.52 -6.46
N THR A 162 -6.90 7.50 -5.81
CA THR A 162 -5.62 7.17 -6.45
C THR A 162 -5.52 5.65 -6.64
N PRO A 163 -5.24 5.14 -7.85
CA PRO A 163 -5.11 3.71 -8.07
C PRO A 163 -3.91 3.15 -7.31
N ILE A 164 -4.04 1.99 -6.65
CA ILE A 164 -2.94 1.32 -5.94
C ILE A 164 -2.47 0.14 -6.80
N LEU A 165 -1.30 0.26 -7.43
CA LEU A 165 -0.80 -0.76 -8.36
C LEU A 165 0.07 -1.81 -7.64
N LYS A 166 0.05 -3.06 -8.13
CA LYS A 166 0.77 -4.18 -7.48
C LYS A 166 2.24 -4.27 -7.86
N ASN A 167 2.65 -3.71 -9.00
CA ASN A 167 4.03 -3.67 -9.50
C ASN A 167 4.10 -2.52 -10.51
N PHE A 168 4.70 -1.37 -10.17
CA PHE A 168 4.97 -0.35 -11.18
C PHE A 168 6.26 -0.74 -11.89
N ASN A 169 6.13 -1.14 -13.14
CA ASN A 169 7.27 -1.16 -14.01
C ASN A 169 7.41 0.26 -14.59
N THR A 170 8.56 0.91 -14.40
CA THR A 170 8.84 2.28 -14.90
C THR A 170 8.80 2.39 -16.42
N SER A 171 8.80 1.27 -17.15
CA SER A 171 8.49 1.24 -18.58
C SER A 171 7.01 1.52 -18.90
N ILE A 172 6.16 1.61 -17.86
CA ILE A 172 4.75 1.96 -17.95
C ILE A 172 4.59 3.48 -17.87
N ASN A 173 4.51 4.11 -19.04
CA ASN A 173 3.79 5.37 -19.32
C ASN A 173 4.42 6.73 -18.95
N ASN A 174 4.65 7.49 -20.02
CA ASN A 174 4.71 8.96 -20.06
C ASN A 174 3.36 9.66 -19.77
N ASN A 175 2.28 8.90 -19.52
CA ASN A 175 0.91 9.41 -19.33
C ASN A 175 0.49 9.57 -17.86
N PHE A 176 1.24 9.01 -16.91
CA PHE A 176 1.03 9.32 -15.51
C PHE A 176 1.76 10.62 -15.16
N THR A 177 1.13 11.50 -14.37
CA THR A 177 1.84 12.66 -13.83
C THR A 177 2.99 12.19 -12.95
N LYS A 178 3.98 13.08 -12.73
CA LYS A 178 5.11 12.82 -11.83
C LYS A 178 4.68 12.38 -10.42
N ASP A 179 3.45 12.64 -10.03
CA ASP A 179 2.90 12.31 -8.71
C ASP A 179 2.85 10.79 -8.47
N TYR A 180 2.54 10.00 -9.51
CA TYR A 180 2.36 8.56 -9.35
C TYR A 180 3.69 7.81 -9.08
N PRO A 181 4.76 7.98 -9.89
CA PRO A 181 6.05 7.37 -9.60
C PRO A 181 6.61 7.76 -8.22
N LEU A 182 6.36 9.01 -7.79
CA LEU A 182 6.76 9.48 -6.47
C LEU A 182 5.97 8.80 -5.35
N LEU A 183 4.64 8.70 -5.48
CA LEU A 183 3.80 7.99 -4.53
C LEU A 183 4.25 6.55 -4.36
N GLU A 184 4.46 5.86 -5.47
CA GLU A 184 4.87 4.47 -5.43
C GLU A 184 6.27 4.29 -4.84
N PHE A 185 7.22 5.17 -5.18
CA PHE A 185 8.53 5.23 -4.51
C PHE A 185 8.37 5.32 -2.99
N VAL A 186 7.51 6.23 -2.49
CA VAL A 186 7.26 6.41 -1.05
C VAL A 186 6.61 5.17 -0.43
N LEU A 187 5.57 4.61 -1.06
CA LEU A 187 4.89 3.40 -0.58
C LEU A 187 5.85 2.20 -0.52
N ASN A 188 6.83 2.12 -1.43
CA ASN A 188 7.87 1.10 -1.41
C ASN A 188 8.88 1.28 -0.27
N LYS A 189 8.92 2.45 0.40
CA LYS A 189 9.68 2.65 1.64
C LYS A 189 8.90 2.30 2.90
N PHE A 190 7.59 2.01 2.79
CA PHE A 190 6.78 1.59 3.93
C PHE A 190 7.06 0.10 4.24
N PRO A 191 7.06 -0.29 5.52
CA PRO A 191 7.31 -1.68 5.89
C PRO A 191 6.17 -2.59 5.43
N ILE A 192 6.52 -3.85 5.14
CA ILE A 192 5.54 -4.93 5.07
C ILE A 192 5.13 -5.27 6.51
N ILE A 193 3.88 -5.00 6.85
CA ILE A 193 3.35 -5.24 8.20
C ILE A 193 2.73 -6.63 8.24
N ASN A 194 3.16 -7.49 9.13
CA ASN A 194 2.62 -8.86 9.25
C ASN A 194 1.25 -8.86 9.97
N ASP A 195 0.69 -10.05 10.21
CA ASP A 195 -0.59 -10.20 10.92
C ASP A 195 -0.52 -10.15 12.44
N ASN A 196 0.68 -10.12 13.03
CA ASN A 196 0.83 -10.00 14.47
C ASN A 196 0.53 -8.59 14.99
N ILE A 197 0.62 -7.58 14.12
CA ILE A 197 0.20 -6.20 14.43
C ILE A 197 -1.30 -6.09 14.14
N SER A 198 -2.12 -5.75 15.13
CA SER A 198 -3.57 -5.63 14.91
C SER A 198 -3.94 -4.38 14.10
N PHE A 199 -5.13 -4.35 13.50
CA PHE A 199 -5.59 -3.14 12.80
C PHE A 199 -5.83 -1.97 13.77
N GLU A 200 -6.23 -2.25 15.01
CA GLU A 200 -6.36 -1.25 16.07
C GLU A 200 -5.03 -0.55 16.35
N GLN A 201 -3.92 -1.28 16.42
CA GLN A 201 -2.60 -0.68 16.59
C GLN A 201 -2.22 0.27 15.45
N LEU A 202 -2.60 -0.05 14.21
CA LEU A 202 -2.44 0.87 13.07
C LEU A 202 -3.33 2.10 13.22
N ILE A 203 -4.58 1.92 13.63
CA ILE A 203 -5.54 3.01 13.82
C ILE A 203 -5.06 3.97 14.92
N ASP A 204 -4.62 3.43 16.06
CA ASP A 204 -4.09 4.20 17.17
C ASP A 204 -2.87 5.01 16.74
N TYR A 205 -1.96 4.39 15.98
CA TYR A 205 -0.81 5.10 15.41
C TYR A 205 -1.22 6.23 14.45
N ARG A 206 -2.23 6.01 13.61
CA ARG A 206 -2.72 7.03 12.67
C ARG A 206 -3.47 8.17 13.35
N ASN A 207 -4.08 7.89 14.51
CA ASN A 207 -4.81 8.87 15.30
C ASN A 207 -3.89 9.64 16.26
N ASP A 208 -2.66 9.18 16.49
CA ASP A 208 -1.67 9.89 17.27
C ASP A 208 -1.27 11.22 16.59
N SER A 209 -1.38 12.31 17.35
CA SER A 209 -1.11 13.67 16.87
C SER A 209 0.31 13.87 16.31
N ASN A 210 1.32 13.24 16.91
CA ASN A 210 2.70 13.34 16.42
C ASN A 210 2.86 12.60 15.09
N SER A 211 2.25 11.43 14.97
CA SER A 211 2.23 10.61 13.76
C SER A 211 1.50 11.33 12.61
N GLN A 212 0.36 11.97 12.89
CA GLN A 212 -0.35 12.82 11.92
C GLN A 212 0.50 13.99 11.44
N ARG A 213 1.19 14.68 12.35
CA ARG A 213 2.10 15.77 11.99
C ARG A 213 3.22 15.31 11.06
N LYS A 214 3.86 14.17 11.38
CA LYS A 214 4.91 13.58 10.54
C LYS A 214 4.36 13.19 9.16
N PHE A 215 3.15 12.63 9.11
CA PHE A 215 2.48 12.29 7.86
C PHE A 215 2.21 13.52 6.98
N LEU A 216 1.76 14.63 7.59
CA LEU A 216 1.58 15.90 6.88
C LEU A 216 2.90 16.45 6.34
N ALA A 217 4.01 16.31 7.09
CA ALA A 217 5.33 16.72 6.62
C ALA A 217 5.78 15.90 5.40
N LEU A 218 5.56 14.58 5.40
CA LEU A 218 5.84 13.70 4.27
C LEU A 218 5.03 14.11 3.05
N ARG A 219 3.74 14.39 3.22
CA ARG A 219 2.87 14.84 2.14
C ARG A 219 3.31 16.18 1.57
N ASN A 220 3.70 17.13 2.41
CA ASN A 220 4.20 18.41 1.95
C ASN A 220 5.47 18.23 1.11
N TRP A 221 6.40 17.39 1.56
CA TRP A 221 7.58 17.04 0.77
C TRP A 221 7.22 16.41 -0.57
N MET A 222 6.26 15.48 -0.61
CA MET A 222 5.81 14.89 -1.88
C MET A 222 5.25 15.94 -2.85
N ILE A 223 4.48 16.91 -2.35
CA ILE A 223 3.94 18.02 -3.15
C ILE A 223 5.07 18.90 -3.69
N ASP A 224 6.08 19.21 -2.88
CA ASP A 224 7.22 20.04 -3.27
C ASP A 224 8.09 19.33 -4.32
N ILE A 225 8.32 18.03 -4.16
CA ILE A 225 9.05 17.20 -5.13
C ILE A 225 8.26 17.08 -6.44
N SER A 226 6.95 16.89 -6.40
CA SER A 226 6.16 16.67 -7.63
C SER A 226 6.02 17.92 -8.48
N LYS A 227 5.99 19.11 -7.86
CA LYS A 227 6.08 20.40 -8.54
C LYS A 227 7.48 20.72 -9.09
N GLY A 228 8.51 20.02 -8.60
CA GLY A 228 9.89 20.23 -9.00
C GLY A 228 10.26 19.63 -10.36
N HIS A 229 11.39 20.08 -10.90
CA HIS A 229 12.01 19.51 -12.09
C HIS A 229 13.09 18.48 -11.73
N TYR A 230 12.76 17.55 -10.82
CA TYR A 230 13.65 16.45 -10.46
C TYR A 230 13.45 15.25 -11.37
N THR A 231 14.56 14.60 -11.73
CA THR A 231 14.61 13.25 -12.25
C THR A 231 14.36 12.24 -11.12
N PHE A 232 13.92 11.03 -11.46
CA PHE A 232 13.69 9.99 -10.45
C PHE A 232 14.93 9.69 -9.59
N LYS A 233 16.12 9.73 -10.21
CA LYS A 233 17.40 9.55 -9.49
C LYS A 233 17.64 10.66 -8.46
N GLU A 234 17.41 11.92 -8.82
CA GLU A 234 17.54 13.05 -7.89
C GLU A 234 16.52 12.97 -6.74
N ILE A 235 15.31 12.45 -7.00
CA ILE A 235 14.30 12.20 -5.95
C ILE A 235 14.83 11.17 -4.96
N GLU A 236 15.40 10.07 -5.45
CA GLU A 236 15.98 9.04 -4.59
C GLU A 236 17.17 9.57 -3.76
N GLU A 237 18.10 10.30 -4.38
CA GLU A 237 19.24 10.91 -3.69
C GLU A 237 18.79 11.90 -2.61
N LYS A 238 17.79 12.74 -2.91
CA LYS A 238 17.19 13.67 -1.93
C LYS A 238 16.53 12.94 -0.77
N TYR A 239 15.78 11.87 -1.05
CA TYR A 239 15.19 11.04 -0.01
C TYR A 239 16.27 10.42 0.89
N GLN A 240 17.32 9.85 0.30
CA GLN A 240 18.42 9.24 1.06
C GLN A 240 19.14 10.26 1.95
N TYR A 241 19.39 11.46 1.42
CA TYR A 241 19.98 12.57 2.16
C TYR A 241 19.13 12.94 3.38
N LEU A 242 17.83 13.22 3.19
CA LEU A 242 16.92 13.55 4.30
C LEU A 242 16.84 12.41 5.32
N TYR A 243 16.93 11.15 4.88
CA TYR A 243 16.84 9.99 5.76
C TYR A 243 18.07 9.85 6.62
N ALA A 244 19.25 10.02 6.02
CA ALA A 244 20.51 10.00 6.74
C ALA A 244 20.57 11.13 7.78
N ASP A 245 20.17 12.36 7.41
CA ASP A 245 20.17 13.51 8.32
C ASP A 245 19.21 13.33 9.49
N TYR A 246 17.98 12.89 9.22
CA TYR A 246 16.98 12.64 10.26
C TYR A 246 17.43 11.52 11.21
N GLU A 247 17.92 10.40 10.66
CA GLU A 247 18.42 9.29 11.46
C GLU A 247 19.63 9.71 12.30
N ALA A 248 20.59 10.41 11.71
CA ALA A 248 21.77 10.90 12.41
C ALA A 248 21.37 11.81 13.57
N HIS A 249 20.49 12.79 13.33
CA HIS A 249 19.99 13.70 14.36
C HIS A 249 19.35 12.93 15.53
N LEU A 250 18.49 11.94 15.24
CA LEU A 250 17.88 11.11 16.28
C LEU A 250 18.90 10.24 17.03
N LYS A 251 19.90 9.67 16.33
CA LYS A 251 20.98 8.89 16.96
C LYS A 251 21.81 9.78 17.89
N TRP A 252 22.25 10.95 17.44
CA TRP A 252 23.00 11.92 18.25
C TRP A 252 22.23 12.35 19.50
N HIS A 253 20.92 12.62 19.36
CA HIS A 253 20.08 12.96 20.51
C HIS A 253 19.89 11.78 21.47
N LYS A 254 19.64 10.56 20.98
CA LYS A 254 19.56 9.36 21.83
C LYS A 254 20.87 9.13 22.58
N ILE A 255 22.02 9.38 21.96
CA ILE A 255 23.33 9.33 22.61
C ILE A 255 23.44 10.41 23.70
N ARG A 256 23.04 11.65 23.43
CA ARG A 256 23.15 12.78 24.39
C ARG A 256 22.22 12.62 25.59
N THR A 257 20.98 12.19 25.39
CA THR A 257 20.02 11.95 26.50
C THR A 257 20.45 10.77 27.38
N ARG A 258 21.18 9.81 26.81
CA ARG A 258 21.76 8.66 27.54
C ARG A 258 23.11 8.94 28.19
N LYS A 259 23.76 10.10 27.94
CA LYS A 259 25.03 10.47 28.60
C LYS A 259 24.94 10.72 30.12
N GLY A 260 23.77 10.54 30.74
CA GLY A 260 23.67 10.34 32.20
C GLY A 260 24.14 8.95 32.67
N ASN A 261 24.17 7.93 31.80
CA ASN A 261 24.72 6.59 32.04
C ASN A 261 25.23 6.00 30.72
N LEU A 262 26.54 5.98 30.53
CA LEU A 262 27.22 5.57 29.30
C LEU A 262 26.83 4.14 28.86
N LYS A 263 26.11 4.03 27.74
CA LYS A 263 26.16 2.84 26.87
C LYS A 263 26.10 3.29 25.42
N ILE A 264 27.25 3.21 24.75
CA ILE A 264 27.41 3.51 23.32
C ILE A 264 26.67 2.43 22.55
N ILE A 265 25.57 2.78 21.89
CA ILE A 265 24.96 1.89 20.89
C ILE A 265 25.73 2.13 19.60
N THR A 266 26.72 1.29 19.34
CA THR A 266 27.36 1.17 18.03
C THR A 266 26.38 0.41 17.13
N ILE A 267 25.68 1.11 16.24
CA ILE A 267 25.09 0.46 15.06
C ILE A 267 26.08 0.71 13.94
N THR A 268 26.87 -0.31 13.66
CA THR A 268 27.76 -0.40 12.51
C THR A 268 26.90 -0.21 11.25
N THR A 269 27.20 0.81 10.46
CA THR A 269 26.65 1.02 9.11
C THR A 269 27.30 0.06 8.12
N ALA A 270 27.16 -1.24 8.37
CA ALA A 270 27.57 -2.28 7.43
C ALA A 270 26.31 -2.97 6.91
N GLU A 271 26.20 -3.03 5.58
CA GLU A 271 25.27 -3.86 4.80
C GLU A 271 23.89 -3.25 4.46
N ILE A 272 23.90 -2.21 3.61
CA ILE A 272 22.98 -2.12 2.45
C ILE A 272 23.76 -2.55 1.19
N ALA A 273 24.42 -3.70 1.30
CA ALA A 273 24.97 -4.48 0.21
C ALA A 273 24.70 -5.95 0.58
N GLY A 274 24.26 -6.75 -0.39
CA GLY A 274 23.57 -8.03 -0.17
C GLY A 274 24.32 -9.09 0.66
N ASP A 275 23.49 -9.94 1.30
CA ASP A 275 23.75 -11.21 2.00
C ASP A 275 24.75 -11.25 3.18
N LEU A 276 24.28 -11.60 4.40
CA LEU A 276 24.92 -12.57 5.32
C LEU A 276 24.20 -12.77 6.69
N VAL A 277 23.66 -13.98 6.87
CA VAL A 277 23.73 -14.95 7.99
C VAL A 277 23.69 -14.51 9.49
N SER A 278 22.62 -15.01 10.13
CA SER A 278 22.34 -15.35 11.55
C SER A 278 23.22 -14.85 12.71
N PHE A 279 22.60 -14.05 13.58
CA PHE A 279 23.00 -13.90 15.00
C PHE A 279 21.78 -14.07 15.91
N LYS A 280 21.95 -14.77 17.05
CA LYS A 280 20.88 -15.33 17.91
C LYS A 280 20.27 -14.26 18.83
N TRP A 281 18.96 -13.95 18.70
CA TRP A 281 18.29 -12.83 19.39
C TRP A 281 17.12 -13.20 20.34
N GLY A 282 17.15 -14.38 20.98
CA GLY A 282 16.05 -14.84 21.84
C GLY A 282 15.75 -14.03 23.12
N LYS A 283 16.39 -12.88 23.36
CA LYS A 283 16.26 -12.11 24.62
C LYS A 283 16.02 -10.60 24.50
N VAL A 284 15.83 -10.06 23.29
CA VAL A 284 15.73 -8.59 23.09
C VAL A 284 14.31 -8.11 22.76
N ALA A 285 13.37 -9.02 22.53
CA ALA A 285 12.00 -8.69 22.14
C ALA A 285 11.19 -7.94 23.22
N GLU A 286 11.46 -8.18 24.51
CA GLU A 286 10.67 -7.59 25.60
C GLU A 286 11.08 -6.16 25.98
N THR A 287 12.26 -5.68 25.59
CA THR A 287 12.78 -4.37 26.03
C THR A 287 12.40 -3.21 25.11
N PHE A 288 11.89 -3.46 23.90
CA PHE A 288 11.65 -2.41 22.91
C PHE A 288 10.31 -1.66 23.05
N PHE A 289 9.32 -2.23 23.73
CA PHE A 289 8.01 -1.57 23.91
C PHE A 289 8.02 -0.42 24.93
N ASN A 290 9.00 -0.36 25.85
CA ASN A 290 9.04 0.64 26.92
C ASN A 290 9.91 1.88 26.60
N ILE A 291 10.48 2.01 25.40
CA ILE A 291 11.47 3.07 25.10
C ILE A 291 10.84 4.31 24.42
N ILE A 292 9.56 4.29 24.04
CA ILE A 292 8.95 5.39 23.26
C ILE A 292 8.06 6.33 24.08
N ASP A 293 7.76 6.07 25.36
CA ASP A 293 6.93 6.99 26.15
C ASP A 293 7.60 7.54 27.42
N ASN A 294 7.32 8.82 27.67
CA ASN A 294 7.58 9.66 28.87
C ASN A 294 8.69 10.72 28.82
N ASN A 295 9.23 11.12 27.66
CA ASN A 295 10.04 12.35 27.60
C ASN A 295 9.34 13.45 26.79
N SER A 296 8.82 14.46 27.49
CA SER A 296 8.23 15.69 26.93
C SER A 296 9.15 16.46 25.96
N LYS A 297 10.45 16.13 25.94
CA LYS A 297 11.45 16.72 25.03
C LYS A 297 11.55 16.02 23.66
N LEU A 298 11.05 14.79 23.50
CA LEU A 298 11.17 14.05 22.24
C LEU A 298 10.39 14.71 21.08
N PRO A 299 9.15 15.17 21.28
CA PRO A 299 8.38 15.82 20.22
C PRO A 299 9.02 17.13 19.73
N GLU A 300 9.59 17.94 20.64
CA GLU A 300 10.32 19.19 20.29
C GLU A 300 11.60 18.92 19.48
N LEU A 301 12.29 17.82 19.77
CA LEU A 301 13.49 17.41 19.03
C LEU A 301 13.17 16.97 17.61
N GLU A 302 12.07 16.22 17.44
CA GLU A 302 11.60 15.80 16.11
C GLU A 302 11.03 16.97 15.30
N LEU A 303 10.47 17.99 15.95
CA LEU A 303 9.96 19.21 15.30
C LEU A 303 11.08 20.00 14.59
N ASN A 304 12.28 19.99 15.17
CA ASN A 304 13.42 20.76 14.70
C ASN A 304 14.49 19.91 14.00
N ALA A 305 14.26 18.61 13.86
CA ALA A 305 15.20 17.71 13.19
C ALA A 305 15.34 18.07 11.70
N PRO A 306 16.58 18.11 11.16
CA PRO A 306 16.76 18.06 9.71
C PRO A 306 16.16 16.75 9.16
N GLY A 307 15.56 16.80 7.97
CA GLY A 307 14.94 15.63 7.35
C GLY A 307 13.61 15.18 7.97
N LYS A 308 13.00 16.00 8.85
CA LYS A 308 11.71 15.71 9.50
C LYS A 308 10.57 15.42 8.52
N GLU A 309 10.70 15.88 7.28
CA GLU A 309 9.79 15.63 6.17
C GLU A 309 9.53 14.13 5.99
N ILE A 310 10.57 13.30 6.12
CA ILE A 310 10.42 11.86 5.95
C ILE A 310 10.35 11.11 7.29
N GLY A 311 10.20 11.84 8.39
CA GLY A 311 10.14 11.26 9.74
C GLY A 311 9.01 10.25 9.91
N TYR A 312 7.91 10.39 9.15
CA TYR A 312 6.84 9.40 9.13
C TYR A 312 7.33 8.03 8.64
N VAL A 313 8.08 8.02 7.53
CA VAL A 313 8.64 6.80 6.93
C VAL A 313 9.62 6.14 7.89
N TYR A 314 10.47 6.93 8.55
CA TYR A 314 11.36 6.42 9.58
C TYR A 314 10.58 5.77 10.73
N ASP A 315 9.57 6.47 11.26
CA ASP A 315 8.77 6.00 12.40
C ASP A 315 8.05 4.68 12.12
N ILE A 316 7.34 4.57 11.00
CA ILE A 316 6.63 3.33 10.64
C ILE A 316 7.62 2.19 10.46
N ASN A 317 8.81 2.45 9.91
CA ASN A 317 9.86 1.44 9.79
C ASN A 317 10.42 1.01 11.15
N GLN A 318 10.52 1.92 12.13
CA GLN A 318 10.94 1.54 13.47
C GLN A 318 9.85 0.76 14.22
N LYS A 319 8.57 1.13 14.02
CA LYS A 319 7.43 0.55 14.75
C LYS A 319 6.94 -0.78 14.17
N PHE A 320 6.91 -0.91 12.85
CA PHE A 320 6.19 -2.00 12.18
C PHE A 320 7.04 -2.85 11.24
N LYS A 321 8.30 -2.47 10.95
CA LYS A 321 9.16 -3.29 10.09
C LYS A 321 9.48 -4.60 10.81
N ASN A 322 9.00 -5.68 10.22
CA ASN A 322 9.35 -7.02 10.65
C ASN A 322 10.86 -7.24 10.46
N LYS A 323 11.59 -7.59 11.51
CA LYS A 323 13.03 -7.90 11.43
C LYS A 323 13.33 -9.34 10.98
N ASN A 324 12.28 -10.12 10.68
CA ASN A 324 12.35 -11.53 10.29
C ASN A 324 11.60 -11.75 8.97
N SER A 325 12.19 -11.34 7.84
CA SER A 325 11.69 -11.70 6.49
C SER A 325 12.87 -12.00 5.60
#